data_AF-A0A932VL65-F1
#
_entry.id   AF-A0A932VL65-F1
#
_cell.length_a   1.000
_cell.length_b   1.000
_cell.length_c   1.000
_cell.angle_alpha   90.00
_cell.angle_beta   90.00
_cell.angle_gamma   90.00
#
_symmetry.space_group_name_H-M   'P 1'
#
loop_
_entity.id
_entity.type
_entity.pdbx_description
1 polymer ?
#
loop_
_entity_poly.entity_id
_entity_poly.type
_entity_poly.pdbx_seq_one_letter_code
_entity_poly.pdbx_strand_id
1 'polypeptide(L)'
;MKNKNLLIVAAIIAALVAGVVGFKALSATKKQAPTLVEETLPQELEPLAPSVVVAVTRSKVKDNTLVLSISGMQSKYTAVAYELSYDSLGITQGVTSKPLDVAGKDSFVRDDIYLGTCSKNVCRPHPGVKKVSLVLEFTATSGKKSQFSKDFEL
;
A
#
# COMPACT_ATOMS: atom_id res chain seq x y z
N MET A 1 58.44 49.59 2.20
CA MET A 1 57.02 49.20 2.04
C MET A 1 56.81 48.61 0.64
N LYS A 2 57.09 47.31 0.42
CA LYS A 2 57.00 46.71 -0.93
C LYS A 2 56.60 45.23 -0.88
N ASN A 3 55.76 44.86 0.09
CA ASN A 3 55.35 43.46 0.27
C ASN A 3 53.91 43.37 0.80
N LYS A 4 53.17 44.48 0.85
CA LYS A 4 51.79 44.50 1.35
C LYS A 4 50.89 43.63 0.48
N ASN A 5 51.08 43.69 -0.84
CA ASN A 5 50.36 42.83 -1.80
C ASN A 5 50.81 41.37 -1.71
N LEU A 6 52.07 41.09 -1.35
CA LEU A 6 52.56 39.72 -1.15
C LEU A 6 51.97 39.09 0.13
N LEU A 7 51.86 39.87 1.20
CA LEU A 7 51.19 39.46 2.44
C LEU A 7 49.68 39.23 2.26
N ILE A 8 49.02 40.09 1.47
CA ILE A 8 47.60 39.93 1.14
C ILE A 8 47.38 38.67 0.28
N VAL A 9 48.22 38.43 -0.73
CA VAL A 9 48.12 37.22 -1.57
C VAL A 9 48.40 35.96 -0.77
N ALA A 10 49.41 35.97 0.12
CA ALA A 10 49.70 34.83 1.00
C ALA A 10 48.54 34.55 1.98
N ALA A 11 47.91 35.59 2.52
CA ALA A 11 46.76 35.46 3.41
C ALA A 11 45.52 34.91 2.67
N ILE A 12 45.27 35.32 1.42
CA ILE A 12 44.17 34.81 0.60
C ILE A 12 44.40 33.34 0.24
N ILE A 13 45.62 32.96 -0.13
CA ILE A 13 45.97 31.56 -0.43
C ILE A 13 45.84 30.69 0.83
N ALA A 14 46.32 31.16 1.98
CA ALA A 14 46.16 30.44 3.24
C ALA A 14 44.68 30.29 3.63
N ALA A 15 43.85 31.32 3.44
CA ALA A 15 42.42 31.26 3.69
C ALA A 15 41.68 30.32 2.73
N LEU A 16 42.07 30.27 1.45
CA LEU A 16 41.51 29.34 0.47
C LEU A 16 41.89 27.90 0.76
N VAL A 17 43.14 27.63 1.14
CA VAL A 17 43.57 26.26 1.49
C VAL A 17 42.90 25.80 2.79
N ALA A 18 42.82 26.66 3.81
CA ALA A 18 42.10 26.35 5.05
C ALA A 18 40.60 26.16 4.81
N GLY A 19 40.00 26.97 3.94
CA GLY A 19 38.60 26.86 3.55
C GLY A 19 38.28 25.56 2.81
N VAL A 20 39.13 25.13 1.86
CA VAL A 20 38.92 23.89 1.09
C VAL A 20 39.14 22.65 1.97
N VAL A 21 40.15 22.65 2.85
CA VAL A 21 40.42 21.54 3.78
C VAL A 21 39.33 21.46 4.85
N GLY A 22 38.90 22.60 5.41
CA GLY A 22 37.79 22.67 6.37
C GLY A 22 36.45 22.26 5.75
N PHE A 23 36.18 22.62 4.50
CA PHE A 23 34.96 22.22 3.79
C PHE A 23 34.91 20.72 3.50
N LYS A 24 36.03 20.08 3.14
CA LYS A 24 36.09 18.62 2.97
C LYS A 24 35.98 17.86 4.30
N ALA A 25 36.53 18.39 5.39
CA ALA A 25 36.40 17.80 6.72
C ALA A 25 34.98 17.89 7.30
N LEU A 26 34.23 18.96 6.99
CA LEU A 26 32.84 19.14 7.41
C LEU A 26 31.82 18.45 6.49
N SER A 27 32.21 18.11 5.25
CA SER A 27 31.34 17.40 4.30
C SER A 27 31.49 15.87 4.35
N ALA A 28 32.49 15.36 5.07
CA ALA A 28 32.65 13.94 5.32
C ALA A 28 32.16 13.63 6.75
N THR A 29 31.05 12.91 6.86
CA THR A 29 30.45 12.38 8.11
C THR A 29 29.23 13.17 8.63
N LYS A 30 28.19 13.32 7.81
CA LYS A 30 26.88 12.84 8.28
C LYS A 30 26.89 11.33 8.10
N LYS A 31 27.46 10.63 9.08
CA LYS A 31 27.12 9.21 9.30
C LYS A 31 25.64 9.21 9.61
N GLN A 32 24.84 8.96 8.57
CA GLN A 32 23.49 8.47 8.72
C GLN A 32 23.62 7.28 9.66
N ALA A 33 23.15 7.44 10.90
CA ALA A 33 22.98 6.30 11.78
C ALA A 33 22.25 5.26 10.94
N PRO A 34 22.73 4.00 10.87
CA PRO A 34 21.99 2.98 10.18
C PRO A 34 20.60 3.01 10.83
N THR A 35 19.60 3.38 10.04
CA THR A 35 18.21 3.14 10.40
C THR A 35 18.21 1.70 10.84
N LEU A 36 17.98 1.49 12.13
CA LEU A 36 17.65 0.18 12.66
C LEU A 36 16.44 -0.20 11.80
N VAL A 37 16.68 -1.02 10.78
CA VAL A 37 15.63 -1.84 10.22
C VAL A 37 15.25 -2.66 11.42
N GLU A 38 14.24 -2.17 12.15
CA GLU A 38 13.50 -2.98 13.06
C GLU A 38 13.05 -4.13 12.19
N GLU A 39 13.77 -5.23 12.32
CA GLU A 39 13.51 -6.50 11.68
C GLU A 39 12.09 -6.82 12.10
N THR A 40 11.15 -6.43 11.23
CA THR A 40 9.75 -6.67 11.44
C THR A 40 9.66 -8.18 11.35
N LEU A 41 9.69 -8.83 12.51
CA LEU A 41 9.42 -10.25 12.67
C LEU A 41 8.32 -10.58 11.67
N PRO A 42 8.54 -11.54 10.75
CA PRO A 42 7.51 -11.91 9.78
C PRO A 42 6.21 -12.12 10.55
N GLN A 43 5.23 -11.25 10.32
CA GLN A 43 3.96 -11.33 11.02
C GLN A 43 3.33 -12.63 10.53
N GLU A 44 3.42 -13.68 11.35
CA GLU A 44 2.92 -15.01 10.99
C GLU A 44 1.41 -14.92 10.84
N LEU A 45 0.97 -14.83 9.58
CA LEU A 45 -0.44 -14.79 9.22
C LEU A 45 -1.04 -16.14 9.57
N GLU A 46 -2.13 -16.12 10.33
CA GLU A 46 -2.85 -17.36 10.60
C GLU A 46 -3.49 -17.88 9.30
N PRO A 47 -3.56 -19.20 9.10
CA PRO A 47 -4.31 -19.75 7.98
C PRO A 47 -5.79 -19.38 8.12
N LEU A 48 -6.41 -18.99 7.00
CA LEU A 48 -7.86 -18.73 6.97
C LEU A 48 -8.64 -19.99 7.36
N ALA A 49 -9.76 -19.82 8.08
CA ALA A 49 -10.60 -20.96 8.44
C ALA A 49 -11.13 -21.68 7.19
N PRO A 50 -11.07 -23.02 7.12
CA PRO A 50 -11.42 -23.79 5.92
C PRO A 50 -12.92 -23.72 5.56
N SER A 51 -13.76 -23.30 6.50
CA SER A 51 -15.20 -23.07 6.26
C SER A 51 -15.48 -21.81 5.46
N VAL A 52 -14.51 -20.89 5.35
CA VAL A 52 -14.73 -19.59 4.71
C VAL A 52 -14.74 -19.76 3.18
N VAL A 53 -15.85 -19.37 2.58
CA VAL A 53 -16.02 -19.37 1.12
C VAL A 53 -16.13 -17.94 0.63
N VAL A 54 -15.27 -17.60 -0.33
CA VAL A 54 -15.20 -16.27 -0.96
C VAL A 54 -15.59 -16.38 -2.43
N ALA A 55 -16.50 -15.52 -2.86
CA ALA A 55 -16.95 -15.42 -4.24
C ALA A 55 -16.99 -13.97 -4.70
N VAL A 56 -16.65 -13.75 -5.97
CA VAL A 56 -16.79 -12.46 -6.66
C VAL A 56 -17.59 -12.70 -7.93
N THR A 57 -18.64 -11.90 -8.14
CA THR A 57 -19.48 -11.97 -9.35
C THR A 57 -19.84 -10.58 -9.84
N ARG A 58 -20.28 -10.45 -11.10
CA ARG A 58 -20.87 -9.20 -11.58
C ARG A 58 -22.25 -8.97 -10.97
N SER A 59 -22.53 -7.72 -10.61
CA SER A 59 -23.87 -7.31 -10.22
C SER A 59 -24.84 -7.47 -11.39
N LYS A 60 -26.03 -7.99 -11.10
CA LYS A 60 -27.12 -8.14 -12.07
C LYS A 60 -27.98 -6.88 -12.21
N VAL A 61 -27.75 -5.88 -11.33
CA VAL A 61 -28.61 -4.71 -11.18
C VAL A 61 -27.84 -3.41 -11.43
N LYS A 62 -26.56 -3.35 -11.05
CA LYS A 62 -25.69 -2.18 -11.22
C LYS A 62 -24.66 -2.47 -12.30
N ASP A 63 -24.61 -1.62 -13.33
CA ASP A 63 -23.61 -1.74 -14.38
C ASP A 63 -22.19 -1.63 -13.84
N ASN A 64 -21.29 -2.43 -14.41
CA ASN A 64 -19.86 -2.37 -14.15
C ASN A 64 -19.47 -2.42 -12.66
N THR A 65 -20.25 -3.17 -11.89
CA THR A 65 -20.13 -3.30 -10.44
C THR A 65 -19.97 -4.77 -10.08
N LEU A 66 -19.13 -5.07 -9.09
CA LEU A 66 -18.92 -6.40 -8.55
C LEU A 66 -19.61 -6.58 -7.22
N VAL A 67 -19.97 -7.83 -6.95
CA VAL A 67 -20.49 -8.32 -5.68
C VAL A 67 -19.47 -9.27 -5.09
N LEU A 68 -18.85 -8.86 -3.99
CA LEU A 68 -18.02 -9.71 -3.14
C LEU A 68 -18.90 -10.34 -2.06
N SER A 69 -18.89 -11.67 -1.98
CA SER A 69 -19.59 -12.44 -0.96
C SER A 69 -18.62 -13.30 -0.18
N ILE A 70 -18.75 -13.28 1.14
CA ILE A 70 -17.97 -14.09 2.08
C ILE A 70 -18.98 -14.82 2.98
N SER A 71 -18.81 -16.12 3.17
CA SER A 71 -19.69 -16.95 4.00
C SER A 71 -18.90 -17.97 4.80
N GLY A 72 -19.52 -18.58 5.82
CA GLY A 72 -18.87 -19.58 6.67
C GLY A 72 -17.82 -18.98 7.62
N MET A 73 -17.96 -17.69 7.96
CA MET A 73 -17.08 -16.99 8.89
C MET A 73 -17.30 -17.42 10.34
N GLN A 74 -18.46 -17.98 10.68
CA GLN A 74 -18.78 -18.50 12.01
C GLN A 74 -18.50 -17.50 13.13
N SER A 75 -18.68 -16.19 12.88
CA SER A 75 -18.38 -15.09 13.81
C SER A 75 -16.93 -15.04 14.31
N LYS A 76 -15.98 -15.68 13.62
CA LYS A 76 -14.56 -15.71 14.01
C LYS A 76 -13.80 -14.42 13.73
N TYR A 77 -14.39 -13.52 12.94
CA TYR A 77 -13.76 -12.30 12.46
C TYR A 77 -14.52 -11.06 12.91
N THR A 78 -13.78 -10.00 13.21
CA THR A 78 -14.31 -8.68 13.59
C THR A 78 -14.23 -7.69 12.43
N ALA A 79 -13.23 -7.84 11.56
CA ALA A 79 -13.07 -6.98 10.40
C ALA A 79 -12.57 -7.73 9.17
N VAL A 80 -12.98 -7.24 7.99
CA VAL A 80 -12.44 -7.63 6.69
C VAL A 80 -12.04 -6.39 5.91
N ALA A 81 -10.81 -6.36 5.43
CA ALA A 81 -10.38 -5.42 4.40
C ALA A 81 -10.15 -6.20 3.10
N TYR A 82 -10.35 -5.52 1.98
CA TYR A 82 -10.10 -6.07 0.65
C TYR A 82 -9.31 -5.10 -0.21
N GLU A 83 -8.48 -5.69 -1.07
CA GLU A 83 -7.85 -5.06 -2.21
C GLU A 83 -8.22 -5.87 -3.44
N LEU A 84 -8.75 -5.21 -4.46
CA LEU A 84 -9.12 -5.81 -5.72
C LEU A 84 -8.33 -5.11 -6.82
N SER A 85 -7.57 -5.86 -7.60
CA SER A 85 -6.85 -5.36 -8.77
C SER A 85 -7.36 -6.01 -10.05
N TYR A 86 -7.31 -5.27 -11.16
CA TYR A 86 -7.85 -5.72 -12.43
C TYR A 86 -7.24 -4.94 -13.59
N ASP A 87 -7.21 -5.55 -14.77
CA ASP A 87 -6.76 -4.87 -15.98
C ASP A 87 -7.94 -4.36 -16.80
N SER A 88 -7.81 -3.13 -17.28
CA SER A 88 -8.74 -2.50 -18.22
C SER A 88 -7.93 -1.85 -19.32
N LEU A 89 -8.16 -2.28 -20.57
CA LEU A 89 -7.47 -1.73 -21.75
C LEU A 89 -5.93 -1.71 -21.61
N GLY A 90 -5.36 -2.72 -20.94
CA GLY A 90 -3.92 -2.84 -20.72
C GLY A 90 -3.36 -1.99 -19.57
N ILE A 91 -4.22 -1.34 -18.78
CA ILE A 91 -3.82 -0.58 -17.59
C ILE A 91 -4.37 -1.30 -16.36
N THR A 92 -3.48 -1.63 -15.42
CA THR A 92 -3.86 -2.17 -14.12
C THR A 92 -4.49 -1.08 -13.25
N GLN A 93 -5.65 -1.41 -12.68
CA GLN A 93 -6.47 -0.57 -11.83
C GLN A 93 -6.74 -1.31 -10.53
N GLY A 94 -7.22 -0.59 -9.50
CA GLY A 94 -7.52 -1.21 -8.23
C GLY A 94 -8.57 -0.49 -7.40
N VAL A 95 -9.18 -1.22 -6.49
CA VAL A 95 -10.10 -0.74 -5.47
C VAL A 95 -9.70 -1.35 -4.13
N THR A 96 -9.45 -0.49 -3.15
CA THR A 96 -9.11 -0.91 -1.79
C THR A 96 -10.15 -0.39 -0.82
N SER A 97 -10.47 -1.18 0.20
CA SER A 97 -11.37 -0.78 1.28
C SER A 97 -10.61 -0.44 2.55
N LYS A 98 -11.27 0.37 3.39
CA LYS A 98 -10.95 0.40 4.82
C LYS A 98 -11.50 -0.88 5.47
N PRO A 99 -10.97 -1.31 6.63
CA PRO A 99 -11.52 -2.44 7.37
C PRO A 99 -13.03 -2.29 7.59
N LEU A 100 -13.79 -3.30 7.18
CA LEU A 100 -15.25 -3.37 7.26
C LEU A 100 -15.65 -4.23 8.44
N ASP A 101 -16.57 -3.75 9.27
CA ASP A 101 -17.03 -4.46 10.46
C ASP A 101 -17.90 -5.68 10.08
N VAL A 102 -17.43 -6.85 10.49
CA VAL A 102 -18.10 -8.14 10.32
C VAL A 102 -18.29 -8.89 11.65
N ALA A 103 -18.13 -8.20 12.79
CA ALA A 103 -18.25 -8.82 14.10
C ALA A 103 -19.61 -9.52 14.28
N GLY A 104 -19.57 -10.77 14.74
CA GLY A 104 -20.78 -11.58 14.98
C GLY A 104 -21.51 -12.06 13.72
N LYS A 105 -20.95 -11.85 12.52
CA LYS A 105 -21.57 -12.27 11.26
C LYS A 105 -21.00 -13.62 10.79
N ASP A 106 -21.87 -14.47 10.25
CA ASP A 106 -21.44 -15.66 9.51
C ASP A 106 -21.18 -15.36 8.03
N SER A 107 -21.87 -14.36 7.48
CA SER A 107 -21.76 -13.94 6.09
C SER A 107 -21.65 -12.42 5.94
N PHE A 108 -21.01 -12.00 4.85
CA PHE A 108 -20.80 -10.61 4.50
C PHE A 108 -20.91 -10.43 2.99
N VAL A 109 -21.59 -9.37 2.56
CA VAL A 109 -21.78 -9.03 1.15
C VAL A 109 -21.45 -7.56 0.93
N ARG A 110 -20.63 -7.28 -0.09
CA ARG A 110 -20.32 -5.94 -0.60
C ARG A 110 -20.71 -5.89 -2.07
N ASP A 111 -21.75 -5.12 -2.40
CA ASP A 111 -22.45 -5.14 -3.70
C ASP A 111 -22.30 -3.84 -4.52
N ASP A 112 -21.31 -3.02 -4.18
CA ASP A 112 -21.08 -1.68 -4.72
C ASP A 112 -19.61 -1.46 -5.12
N ILE A 113 -18.86 -2.53 -5.39
CA ILE A 113 -17.48 -2.43 -5.86
C ILE A 113 -17.49 -2.02 -7.34
N TYR A 114 -17.45 -0.72 -7.59
CA TYR A 114 -17.51 -0.16 -8.94
C TYR A 114 -16.15 -0.24 -9.66
N LEU A 115 -16.13 -0.81 -10.86
CA LEU A 115 -14.93 -0.96 -11.69
C LEU A 115 -14.69 0.30 -12.52
N GLY A 116 -14.40 1.42 -11.88
CA GLY A 116 -14.17 2.66 -12.61
C GLY A 116 -13.70 3.79 -11.73
N THR A 117 -13.61 4.97 -12.32
CA THR A 117 -13.25 6.19 -11.62
C THR A 117 -14.47 7.09 -11.48
N CYS A 118 -14.65 7.67 -10.30
CA CYS A 118 -15.71 8.64 -10.05
C CYS A 118 -15.09 9.98 -9.67
N SER A 119 -15.53 11.05 -10.34
CA SER A 119 -15.15 12.42 -10.01
C SER A 119 -16.39 13.24 -9.78
N LYS A 120 -16.52 13.77 -8.56
CA LYS A 120 -17.72 14.46 -8.07
C LYS A 120 -18.95 13.55 -8.22
N ASN A 121 -19.76 13.79 -9.25
CA ASN A 121 -21.03 13.10 -9.50
C ASN A 121 -21.03 12.30 -10.82
N VAL A 122 -19.87 12.15 -11.47
CA VAL A 122 -19.77 11.42 -12.74
C VAL A 122 -18.80 10.27 -12.57
N CYS A 123 -19.30 9.06 -12.80
CA CYS A 123 -18.49 7.85 -12.84
C CYS A 123 -18.22 7.43 -14.28
N ARG A 124 -16.98 7.05 -14.56
CA ARG A 124 -16.54 6.52 -15.86
C ARG A 124 -16.19 5.04 -15.69
N PRO A 125 -16.91 4.13 -16.36
CA PRO A 125 -16.64 2.72 -16.25
C PRO A 125 -15.34 2.36 -16.96
N HIS A 126 -14.58 1.42 -16.39
CA HIS A 126 -13.45 0.79 -17.04
C HIS A 126 -13.94 -0.41 -17.87
N PRO A 127 -13.86 -0.38 -19.21
CA PRO A 127 -14.40 -1.43 -20.05
C PRO A 127 -13.44 -2.62 -20.18
N GLY A 128 -14.00 -3.77 -20.56
CA GLY A 128 -13.19 -4.93 -20.98
C GLY A 128 -12.52 -5.71 -19.85
N VAL A 129 -12.87 -5.43 -18.59
CA VAL A 129 -12.40 -6.22 -17.44
C VAL A 129 -12.96 -7.64 -17.56
N LYS A 130 -12.10 -8.67 -17.54
CA LYS A 130 -12.50 -10.09 -17.62
C LYS A 130 -12.14 -10.88 -16.36
N LYS A 131 -11.07 -10.46 -15.70
CA LYS A 131 -10.49 -11.13 -14.54
C LYS A 131 -10.19 -10.09 -13.48
N VAL A 132 -10.30 -10.48 -12.21
CA VAL A 132 -9.89 -9.69 -11.06
C VAL A 132 -9.06 -10.54 -10.10
N SER A 133 -8.08 -9.91 -9.48
CA SER A 133 -7.30 -10.49 -8.39
C SER A 133 -7.79 -9.87 -7.09
N LEU A 134 -8.20 -10.71 -6.15
CA LEU A 134 -8.72 -10.30 -4.85
C LEU A 134 -7.75 -10.73 -3.76
N VAL A 135 -7.39 -9.77 -2.91
CA VAL A 135 -6.72 -10.01 -1.63
C VAL A 135 -7.65 -9.57 -0.51
N LEU A 136 -7.89 -10.45 0.45
CA LEU A 136 -8.64 -10.17 1.67
C LEU A 136 -7.71 -10.26 2.88
N GLU A 137 -7.81 -9.29 3.77
CA GLU A 137 -7.23 -9.33 5.11
C GLU A 137 -8.38 -9.47 6.12
N PHE A 138 -8.36 -10.56 6.87
CA PHE A 138 -9.31 -10.81 7.95
C PHE A 138 -8.65 -10.52 9.30
N THR A 139 -9.35 -9.79 10.16
CA THR A 139 -8.99 -9.63 11.57
C THR A 139 -9.86 -10.54 12.41
N ALA A 140 -9.25 -11.52 13.07
CA ALA A 140 -9.93 -12.44 13.97
C ALA A 140 -10.37 -11.74 15.26
N THR A 141 -11.32 -12.35 15.99
CA THR A 141 -11.73 -11.89 17.34
C THR A 141 -10.57 -11.89 18.34
N SER A 142 -9.54 -12.73 18.11
CA SER A 142 -8.29 -12.74 18.87
C SER A 142 -7.34 -11.58 18.55
N GLY A 143 -7.66 -10.75 17.55
CA GLY A 143 -6.82 -9.67 17.04
C GLY A 143 -5.76 -10.12 16.02
N LYS A 144 -5.63 -11.44 15.78
CA LYS A 144 -4.70 -11.96 14.76
C LYS A 144 -5.23 -11.74 13.36
N LYS A 145 -4.30 -11.63 12.40
CA LYS A 145 -4.61 -11.41 11.00
C LYS A 145 -4.43 -12.68 10.17
N SER A 146 -5.30 -12.87 9.20
CA SER A 146 -5.17 -13.91 8.17
C SER A 146 -5.42 -13.31 6.80
N GLN A 147 -4.80 -13.87 5.76
CA GLN A 147 -4.91 -13.36 4.40
C GLN A 147 -5.46 -14.44 3.47
N PHE A 148 -6.25 -14.01 2.50
CA PHE A 148 -6.70 -14.82 1.39
C PHE A 148 -6.41 -14.10 0.09
N SER A 149 -5.87 -14.82 -0.90
CA SER A 149 -5.64 -14.28 -2.24
C SER A 149 -6.17 -15.26 -3.27
N LYS A 150 -6.96 -14.77 -4.22
CA LYS A 150 -7.49 -15.57 -5.31
C LYS A 150 -7.86 -14.71 -6.51
N ASP A 151 -7.62 -15.28 -7.67
CA ASP A 151 -8.09 -14.76 -8.95
C ASP A 151 -9.50 -15.26 -9.29
N PHE A 152 -10.32 -14.37 -9.82
CA PHE A 152 -11.68 -14.64 -10.25
C PHE A 152 -11.90 -14.20 -11.69
N GLU A 153 -12.46 -15.10 -12.50
CA GLU A 153 -13.01 -14.76 -13.81
C GLU A 153 -14.44 -14.21 -13.64
N LEU A 154 -14.79 -13.17 -14.41
CA LEU A 154 -16.02 -12.36 -14.24
C LEU A 154 -17.10 -12.59 -15.30
#